data_AF-A0AAD8LWX3-F1
#
_entry.id   AF-A0AAD8LWX3-F1
#
_cell.length_a   1.000
_cell.length_b   1.000
_cell.length_c   1.000
_cell.angle_alpha   90.00
_cell.angle_beta   90.00
_cell.angle_gamma   90.00
#
_symmetry.space_group_name_H-M   'P 1'
#
loop_
_entity.id
_entity.type
_entity.pdbx_description
1 polymer ?
#
loop_
_entity_poly.entity_id
_entity_poly.type
_entity_poly.pdbx_seq_one_letter_code
_entity_poly.pdbx_strand_id
1 'polypeptide(L)'
;MFKAGPTWLTIGKAFDHQIRSSNAIGSNSLNTVMLDYPSEFITGVSGKYRGYKSYSKKQYLRSITFHTNKSKYGPFEASPVCRPLETETEFHYDIGPNKFCGFFGTYLCDGIESIGIYVKPIEKLPNNPITKEAI
;
A
#
# COMPACT_ATOMS: atom_id res chain seq x y z
N MET A 1 16.84 -2.36 16.91
CA MET A 1 16.76 -3.83 17.09
C MET A 1 15.62 -4.09 18.05
N PHE A 2 14.52 -4.71 17.62
CA PHE A 2 13.38 -4.97 18.51
C PHE A 2 12.95 -6.43 18.39
N LYS A 3 13.20 -7.19 19.45
CA LYS A 3 12.59 -8.48 19.75
C LYS A 3 11.37 -8.22 20.63
N ALA A 4 10.30 -8.97 20.44
CA ALA A 4 9.27 -9.12 21.47
C ALA A 4 8.65 -10.52 21.41
N GLY A 5 8.83 -11.24 22.52
CA GLY A 5 7.99 -12.37 22.93
C GLY A 5 6.69 -11.88 23.58
N PRO A 6 5.92 -12.79 24.19
CA PRO A 6 4.46 -12.75 24.14
C PRO A 6 3.83 -12.19 25.41
N THR A 7 3.03 -11.14 25.28
CA THR A 7 1.92 -10.85 26.20
C THR A 7 0.93 -9.93 25.50
N TRP A 8 -0.26 -10.45 25.23
CA TRP A 8 -1.37 -9.70 24.66
C TRP A 8 -2.19 -9.14 25.82
N LEU A 9 -1.97 -7.88 26.20
CA LEU A 9 -3.02 -6.97 26.67
C LEU A 9 -2.43 -5.57 26.86
N THR A 10 -3.16 -4.55 26.38
CA THR A 10 -2.79 -3.12 26.33
C THR A 10 -2.04 -2.68 25.06
N ILE A 11 -2.52 -3.10 23.89
CA ILE A 11 -2.31 -2.37 22.62
C ILE A 11 -3.67 -1.94 22.03
N GLY A 12 -4.68 -1.75 22.89
CA GLY A 12 -6.02 -1.32 22.48
C GLY A 12 -6.20 0.19 22.33
N LYS A 13 -5.14 1.01 22.48
CA LYS A 13 -5.21 2.48 22.36
C LYS A 13 -4.17 3.13 21.45
N ALA A 14 -3.21 2.37 20.92
CA ALA A 14 -2.07 2.93 20.16
C ALA A 14 -2.03 2.56 18.68
N PHE A 15 -2.87 1.63 18.22
CA PHE A 15 -3.07 1.35 16.79
C PHE A 15 -4.52 0.95 16.54
N ASP A 16 -5.46 1.86 16.81
CA ASP A 16 -6.67 1.84 16.02
C ASP A 16 -6.25 2.35 14.62
N HIS A 17 -5.82 1.41 13.76
CA HIS A 17 -5.42 1.69 12.36
C HIS A 17 -6.66 1.99 11.52
N GLN A 18 -7.45 2.96 11.97
CA GLN A 18 -8.63 3.44 11.31
C GLN A 18 -8.45 4.93 11.08
N ILE A 19 -8.20 5.32 9.84
CA ILE A 19 -8.34 6.71 9.42
C ILE A 19 -9.85 6.98 9.36
N ARG A 20 -10.43 7.36 10.50
CA ARG A 20 -11.82 7.83 10.61
C ARG A 20 -11.84 9.35 10.43
N SER A 21 -12.68 9.84 9.53
CA SER A 21 -13.11 11.25 9.53
C SER A 21 -14.62 11.29 9.77
N SER A 22 -15.05 12.06 10.78
CA SER A 22 -16.47 12.33 11.06
C SER A 22 -16.96 13.57 10.30
N ASN A 23 -18.26 13.54 9.96
CA ASN A 23 -19.01 14.38 9.01
C ASN A 23 -18.70 15.89 8.97
N ALA A 24 -18.34 16.37 7.77
CA ALA A 24 -18.72 17.69 7.25
C ALA A 24 -18.86 17.61 5.72
N ILE A 25 -19.97 18.15 5.23
CA ILE A 25 -20.46 18.36 3.84
C ILE A 25 -19.43 18.05 2.73
N GLY A 26 -19.64 16.93 2.03
CA GLY A 26 -18.83 16.43 0.91
C GLY A 26 -18.63 14.92 1.07
N SER A 27 -19.18 14.10 0.18
CA SER A 27 -19.21 12.64 0.35
C SER A 27 -17.79 12.04 0.33
N ASN A 28 -17.19 11.88 1.50
CA ASN A 28 -15.94 11.15 1.69
C ASN A 28 -16.23 9.65 1.73
N SER A 29 -16.30 9.00 0.56
CA SER A 29 -16.37 7.54 0.49
C SER A 29 -15.04 6.94 0.94
N LEU A 30 -15.00 6.44 2.17
CA LEU A 30 -13.86 5.68 2.69
C LEU A 30 -13.98 4.22 2.24
N ASN A 31 -13.00 3.75 1.48
CA ASN A 31 -12.87 2.35 1.13
C ASN A 31 -11.88 1.68 2.10
N THR A 32 -12.27 0.57 2.70
CA THR A 32 -11.42 -0.20 3.61
C THR A 32 -11.05 -1.53 2.97
N VAL A 33 -9.77 -1.88 3.02
CA VAL A 33 -9.25 -3.19 2.61
C VAL A 33 -8.80 -3.93 3.87
N MET A 34 -9.40 -5.09 4.13
CA MET A 34 -9.01 -5.98 5.21
C MET A 34 -8.36 -7.22 4.62
N LEU A 35 -7.15 -7.53 5.08
CA LEU A 35 -6.41 -8.72 4.66
C LEU A 35 -6.49 -9.78 5.75
N ASP A 36 -6.65 -11.04 5.33
CA ASP A 36 -6.64 -12.20 6.22
C ASP A 36 -5.20 -12.58 6.66
N TYR A 37 -4.57 -11.72 7.46
CA TYR A 37 -3.20 -11.92 7.94
C TYR A 37 -3.08 -13.12 8.90
N PRO A 38 -2.05 -13.98 8.79
CA PRO A 38 -0.87 -13.88 7.90
C PRO A 38 -1.03 -14.56 6.55
N SER A 39 -2.18 -15.19 6.28
CA SER A 39 -2.37 -16.00 5.07
C SER A 39 -2.58 -15.17 3.80
N GLU A 40 -2.99 -13.91 3.94
CA GLU A 40 -3.08 -12.92 2.88
C GLU A 40 -2.15 -11.74 3.13
N PHE A 41 -1.37 -11.39 2.12
CA PHE A 41 -0.38 -10.32 2.16
C PHE A 41 -0.23 -9.64 0.80
N ILE A 42 0.20 -8.38 0.82
CA ILE A 42 0.40 -7.57 -0.39
C ILE A 42 1.59 -8.14 -1.18
N THR A 43 1.36 -8.38 -2.47
CA THR A 43 2.34 -8.86 -3.46
C THR A 43 2.66 -7.81 -4.52
N GLY A 44 1.83 -6.76 -4.62
CA GLY A 44 2.06 -5.67 -5.56
C GLY A 44 1.08 -4.53 -5.40
N VAL A 45 1.37 -3.42 -6.08
CA VAL A 45 0.52 -2.24 -6.14
C VAL A 45 0.53 -1.71 -7.56
N SER A 46 -0.64 -1.43 -8.10
CA SER A 46 -0.76 -0.75 -9.40
C SER A 46 -1.67 0.46 -9.27
N GLY A 47 -1.67 1.32 -10.26
CA GLY A 47 -2.53 2.48 -10.23
C GLY A 47 -2.28 3.41 -11.40
N LYS A 48 -2.90 4.58 -11.32
CA LYS A 48 -2.80 5.60 -12.35
C LYS A 48 -2.49 6.96 -11.72
N TYR A 49 -1.64 7.72 -12.37
CA TYR A 49 -1.49 9.15 -12.12
C TYR A 49 -2.23 9.94 -13.19
N ARG A 50 -2.78 11.08 -12.79
CA ARG A 50 -3.44 12.05 -13.65
C ARG A 50 -2.67 13.36 -13.64
N GLY A 51 -2.25 13.80 -14.83
CA GLY A 51 -1.65 15.12 -15.05
C GLY A 51 -2.67 16.20 -15.36
N TYR A 52 -2.42 17.42 -14.90
CA TYR A 52 -3.21 18.61 -15.23
C TYR A 52 -2.40 19.63 -16.03
N LYS A 53 -3.08 20.27 -16.99
CA LYS A 53 -2.56 21.42 -17.72
C LYS A 53 -2.45 22.62 -16.78
N SER A 54 -1.26 22.83 -16.23
CA SER A 54 -0.89 23.95 -15.38
C SER A 54 0.55 24.35 -15.67
N TYR A 55 0.89 25.61 -15.39
CA TYR A 55 2.25 26.15 -15.50
C TYR A 55 3.30 25.27 -14.80
N SER A 56 2.90 24.52 -13.76
CA SER A 56 3.80 23.70 -12.95
C SER A 56 3.75 22.18 -13.23
N LYS A 57 3.09 21.71 -14.30
CA LYS A 57 2.98 20.26 -14.67
C LYS A 57 2.81 19.32 -13.46
N LYS A 58 1.71 19.46 -12.72
CA LYS A 58 1.43 18.61 -11.54
C LYS A 58 0.70 17.34 -11.96
N GLN A 59 1.05 16.23 -11.32
CA GLN A 59 0.33 14.96 -11.41
C GLN A 59 -0.11 14.50 -10.03
N TYR A 60 -1.21 13.76 -9.97
CA TYR A 60 -1.76 13.24 -8.74
C TYR A 60 -2.25 11.81 -8.93
N LEU A 61 -2.15 11.00 -7.88
CA LEU A 61 -2.64 9.64 -7.85
C LEU A 61 -4.15 9.66 -8.12
N ARG A 62 -4.54 9.08 -9.25
CA ARG A 62 -5.92 8.97 -9.71
C ARG A 62 -6.57 7.72 -9.15
N SER A 63 -5.86 6.61 -9.19
CA SER A 63 -6.36 5.36 -8.64
C SER A 63 -5.25 4.44 -8.16
N ILE A 64 -5.63 3.52 -7.26
CA ILE A 64 -4.75 2.53 -6.69
C ILE A 64 -5.46 1.19 -6.56
N THR A 65 -4.73 0.12 -6.87
CA THR A 65 -5.15 -1.27 -6.73
C THR A 65 -4.09 -2.01 -5.93
N PHE A 66 -4.51 -2.71 -4.87
CA PHE A 66 -3.63 -3.58 -4.10
C PHE A 66 -3.74 -5.01 -4.63
N HIS A 67 -2.60 -5.59 -4.98
CA HIS A 67 -2.49 -7.00 -5.36
C HIS A 67 -2.02 -7.77 -4.15
N THR A 68 -2.66 -8.91 -3.89
CA THR A 68 -2.27 -9.82 -2.82
C THR A 68 -2.05 -11.22 -3.39
N ASN A 69 -1.57 -12.14 -2.56
CA ASN A 69 -1.44 -13.55 -2.94
C ASN A 69 -2.79 -14.28 -3.10
N LYS A 70 -3.92 -13.69 -2.68
CA LYS A 70 -5.26 -14.30 -2.80
C LYS A 70 -6.20 -13.55 -3.74
N SER A 71 -6.14 -12.22 -3.75
CA SER A 71 -7.11 -11.35 -4.41
C SER A 71 -6.50 -10.02 -4.88
N LYS A 72 -7.32 -9.22 -5.57
CA LYS A 72 -7.03 -7.83 -5.94
C LYS A 72 -8.11 -6.92 -5.37
N TYR A 73 -7.70 -5.77 -4.82
CA TYR A 73 -8.59 -4.79 -4.21
C TYR A 73 -8.47 -3.44 -4.92
N GLY A 74 -9.57 -2.95 -5.47
CA GLY A 74 -9.63 -1.73 -6.28
C GLY A 74 -10.04 -2.01 -7.74
N PRO A 75 -9.83 -1.06 -8.67
CA PRO A 75 -9.18 0.23 -8.44
C PRO A 75 -10.02 1.16 -7.55
N PHE A 76 -9.38 1.74 -6.54
CA PHE A 76 -9.97 2.81 -5.75
C PHE A 76 -9.69 4.14 -6.44
N GLU A 77 -10.73 4.73 -7.00
CA GLU A 77 -10.66 5.96 -7.76
C GLU A 77 -10.81 7.19 -6.84
N ALA A 78 -9.99 8.20 -7.07
CA ALA A 78 -10.21 9.53 -6.50
C ALA A 78 -11.51 10.13 -7.06
N SER A 79 -12.14 11.06 -6.33
CA SER A 79 -13.31 11.77 -6.84
C SER A 79 -12.99 12.46 -8.18
N PRO A 80 -13.93 12.51 -9.15
CA PRO A 80 -13.72 13.22 -10.40
C PRO A 80 -13.37 14.69 -10.12
N VAL A 81 -12.16 15.10 -10.54
CA VAL A 81 -11.77 16.51 -10.46
C VAL A 81 -12.22 17.19 -11.75
N CYS A 82 -12.98 18.27 -11.64
CA CYS A 82 -13.56 19.04 -12.76
C CYS A 82 -12.55 19.74 -13.67
N ARG A 83 -11.24 19.50 -13.52
CA ARG A 83 -10.21 20.08 -14.40
C ARG A 83 -10.04 19.23 -15.66
N PRO A 84 -9.70 19.82 -16.82
CA PRO A 84 -9.39 19.06 -18.03
C PRO A 84 -8.24 18.08 -17.79
N LEU A 85 -8.42 16.83 -18.24
CA LEU A 85 -7.39 15.81 -18.26
C LEU A 85 -6.36 16.14 -19.36
N GLU A 86 -5.07 16.05 -19.05
CA GLU A 86 -4.01 16.15 -20.07
C GLU A 86 -3.36 14.79 -20.33
N THR A 87 -2.95 14.09 -19.28
CA THR A 87 -2.32 12.77 -19.38
C THR A 87 -2.78 11.84 -18.27
N GLU A 88 -2.82 10.55 -18.59
CA GLU A 88 -2.98 9.45 -17.64
C GLU A 88 -1.75 8.54 -17.77
N THR A 89 -1.13 8.20 -16.65
CA THR A 89 0.07 7.34 -16.63
C THR A 89 -0.14 6.21 -15.66
N GLU A 90 -0.11 4.98 -16.17
CA GLU A 90 -0.26 3.79 -15.35
C GLU A 90 1.09 3.40 -14.73
N PHE A 91 1.02 2.81 -13.54
CA PHE A 91 2.18 2.19 -12.90
C PHE A 91 1.79 0.84 -12.33
N HIS A 92 2.78 -0.06 -12.26
CA HIS A 92 2.66 -1.37 -11.64
C HIS A 92 3.96 -1.68 -10.91
N TYR A 93 3.86 -2.09 -9.66
CA TYR A 93 4.99 -2.47 -8.82
C TYR A 93 4.75 -3.87 -8.25
N ASP A 94 5.61 -4.82 -8.62
CA ASP A 94 5.65 -6.16 -8.05
C ASP A 94 6.67 -6.23 -6.92
N ILE A 95 6.25 -6.76 -5.77
CA ILE A 95 7.11 -6.92 -4.59
C ILE A 95 8.07 -8.11 -4.77
N GLY A 96 7.69 -9.08 -5.59
CA GLY A 96 8.48 -10.26 -5.90
C GLY A 96 8.72 -11.12 -4.64
N PRO A 97 9.97 -11.60 -4.40
CA PRO A 97 10.28 -12.47 -3.26
C PRO A 97 10.44 -11.70 -1.93
N ASN A 98 10.06 -10.42 -1.90
CA ASN A 98 10.18 -9.57 -0.72
C ASN A 98 8.86 -9.51 0.05
N LYS A 99 8.92 -8.93 1.25
CA LYS A 99 7.76 -8.65 2.10
C LYS A 99 7.43 -7.16 2.08
N PHE A 100 6.16 -6.83 1.83
CA PHE A 100 5.62 -5.49 2.01
C PHE A 100 5.73 -5.02 3.47
N CYS A 101 6.14 -3.78 3.69
CA CYS A 101 6.37 -3.22 5.03
C CYS A 101 5.76 -1.84 5.28
N GLY A 102 5.17 -1.18 4.27
CA GLY A 102 4.54 0.12 4.44
C GLY A 102 4.60 0.97 3.17
N PHE A 103 4.02 2.17 3.26
CA PHE A 103 3.99 3.16 2.18
C PHE A 103 4.83 4.39 2.57
N PHE A 104 5.28 5.12 1.56
CA PHE A 104 5.75 6.49 1.68
C PHE A 104 5.25 7.31 0.49
N GLY A 105 5.33 8.62 0.56
CA GLY A 105 4.85 9.47 -0.52
C GLY A 105 4.77 10.94 -0.15
N THR A 106 4.28 11.74 -1.11
CA THR A 106 4.02 13.17 -0.94
C THR A 106 2.54 13.47 -1.14
N TYR A 107 2.02 14.37 -0.31
CA TYR A 107 0.67 14.92 -0.45
C TYR A 107 0.78 16.42 -0.65
N LEU A 108 0.09 16.94 -1.66
CA LEU A 108 -0.06 18.36 -1.95
C LEU A 108 -1.52 18.77 -1.77
N CYS A 109 -1.81 20.07 -1.93
CA CYS A 109 -3.13 20.65 -1.69
C CYS A 109 -4.31 19.93 -2.37
N ASP A 110 -4.09 19.33 -3.54
CA ASP A 110 -5.15 18.72 -4.35
C ASP A 110 -5.13 17.18 -4.32
N GLY A 111 -4.19 16.54 -3.61
CA GLY A 111 -4.10 15.08 -3.54
C GLY A 111 -2.69 14.51 -3.34
N ILE A 112 -2.59 13.18 -3.41
CA ILE A 112 -1.32 12.43 -3.36
C ILE A 112 -0.56 12.69 -4.66
N GLU A 113 0.62 13.30 -4.59
CA GLU A 113 1.47 13.57 -5.76
C GLU A 113 2.37 12.39 -6.08
N SER A 114 2.87 11.69 -5.05
CA SER A 114 3.70 10.50 -5.21
C SER A 114 3.37 9.45 -4.14
N ILE A 115 3.47 8.18 -4.54
CA ILE A 115 3.40 7.02 -3.65
C ILE A 115 4.52 6.04 -4.00
N GLY A 116 5.13 5.48 -2.96
CA GLY A 116 6.11 4.40 -3.03
C GLY A 116 5.88 3.41 -1.89
N ILE A 117 6.62 2.30 -1.92
CA ILE A 117 6.47 1.21 -0.96
C ILE A 117 7.79 0.83 -0.30
N TYR A 118 7.73 0.47 0.97
CA TYR A 118 8.82 -0.15 1.70
C TYR A 118 8.73 -1.67 1.57
N VAL A 119 9.84 -2.30 1.20
CA VAL A 119 9.98 -3.75 1.08
C VAL A 119 11.17 -4.25 1.90
N LYS A 120 11.11 -5.50 2.36
CA LYS A 120 12.22 -6.18 3.05
C LYS A 120 12.43 -7.57 2.44
N PRO A 121 13.68 -8.07 2.34
CA PRO A 121 13.93 -9.44 1.92
C PRO A 121 13.20 -10.44 2.82
N ILE A 122 12.61 -11.48 2.24
CA ILE A 122 12.18 -12.64 3.02
C ILE A 122 13.44 -13.41 3.39
N GLU A 123 13.68 -13.58 4.70
CA GLU A 123 14.79 -14.39 5.19
C GLU A 123 14.61 -15.82 4.67
N LYS A 124 15.55 -16.28 3.83
CA LYS A 124 15.62 -17.69 3.48
C LYS A 124 15.98 -18.43 4.76
N LEU A 125 15.15 -19.40 5.14
CA LEU A 125 15.53 -20.34 6.19
C LEU A 125 16.92 -20.90 5.82
N PRO A 126 17.87 -20.97 6.76
CA PRO A 126 19.15 -21.61 6.46
C PRO A 126 18.84 -23.02 5.95
N ASN A 127 19.23 -23.30 4.71
CA ASN A 127 19.21 -24.66 4.17
C ASN A 127 20.02 -25.50 5.14
N ASN A 128 19.36 -26.28 6.00
CA ASN A 128 20.05 -27.23 6.82
C ASN A 128 20.72 -28.21 5.84
N PRO A 129 22.06 -28.28 5.76
CA PRO A 129 22.68 -29.30 4.94
C PRO A 129 22.23 -30.62 5.54
N ILE A 130 21.41 -31.37 4.79
CA ILE A 130 21.13 -32.77 5.07
C ILE A 130 22.51 -33.39 5.23
N THR A 131 22.83 -33.85 6.43
CA THR A 131 24.01 -34.64 6.74
C THR A 131 24.00 -35.85 5.81
N LYS A 132 24.66 -35.71 4.67
CA LYS A 132 25.09 -36.85 3.85
C LYS A 132 26.42 -37.31 4.44
N GLU A 133 26.27 -38.33 5.27
CA GLU A 133 27.17 -39.47 5.49
C GLU A 133 28.53 -39.27 6.16
N ALA A 134 28.81 -40.09 7.17
CA ALA A 134 29.95 -40.99 7.15
C ALA A 134 29.77 -42.16 8.15
N ILE A 135 29.56 -43.36 7.56
CA ILE A 135 29.95 -44.72 8.01
C ILE A 135 29.23 -45.32 9.22
#